data_AF-A0A1B7MH10-F1
#
_entry.id   AF-A0A1B7MH10-F1
#
_cell.length_a   1.000
_cell.length_b   1.000
_cell.length_c   1.000
_cell.angle_alpha   90.00
_cell.angle_beta   90.00
_cell.angle_gamma   90.00
#
_symmetry.space_group_name_H-M   'P 1'
#
loop_
_entity.id
_entity.type
_entity.pdbx_description
1 polymer ?
#
loop_
_entity_poly.entity_id
_entity_poly.type
_entity_poly.pdbx_seq_one_letter_code
_entity_poly.pdbx_strand_id
1 'polypeptide(L)'
;MHRLSSSESATTPPEVVEAIQIVIDAQLDNVPFRLLNTTSVRLCDRGSQTTAFKRSTEYAELLSFTTKLEDPQMERIKEVVVMYFRYAMLSHRWEGEEPQLHYIQDKVVYELSPVGGIAKLQSFCKVARDAGYRWAWVDTCCINQTDRIDVQGSVSSKFTWYRNSALTIVYLSDVLPLSKASALAKSAWITRGWTLPELLAARVVLFYQKDWTLYLDDRSPNHKESVAIIQELEDATGIDKQALLSFRPRMRNAREILQWAASRVTTLREDIVYSLRSIFDVHIPVIYGGGKQNALGRLLQEIVAESGDVTVLDWVGKSSEFHSCLPADIASYGSPSYTLPSLSEDDMQTPLSLLRNASAPEFAVRLYTMLNSLCVPRFAARRLHLPCIVFRVMEVRGRYSQEQETY
;
A
#
# COMPACT_ATOMS: atom_id res chain seq x y z
N MET A 1 -48.60 -8.97 54.27
CA MET A 1 -47.31 -9.44 53.72
C MET A 1 -47.35 -9.27 52.21
N HIS A 2 -46.94 -8.11 51.71
CA HIS A 2 -46.72 -7.88 50.28
C HIS A 2 -45.41 -8.56 49.90
N ARG A 3 -45.45 -9.54 48.99
CA ARG A 3 -44.25 -10.12 48.38
C ARG A 3 -43.67 -9.08 47.43
N LEU A 4 -42.48 -8.60 47.75
CA LEU A 4 -41.60 -7.90 46.84
C LEU A 4 -41.25 -8.85 45.68
N SER A 5 -41.63 -8.45 44.47
CA SER A 5 -41.08 -8.98 43.24
C SER A 5 -39.60 -8.62 43.19
N SER A 6 -38.75 -9.63 43.33
CA SER A 6 -37.32 -9.54 43.01
C SER A 6 -37.21 -9.44 41.49
N SER A 7 -36.75 -8.30 40.99
CA SER A 7 -36.26 -8.16 39.63
C SER A 7 -35.04 -9.09 39.47
N GLU A 8 -35.21 -10.22 38.80
CA GLU A 8 -34.09 -11.01 38.31
C GLU A 8 -33.26 -10.11 37.39
N SER A 9 -32.04 -9.79 37.80
CA SER A 9 -31.04 -9.24 36.88
C SER A 9 -30.77 -10.33 35.85
N ALA A 10 -31.31 -10.17 34.63
CA ALA A 10 -31.03 -11.06 33.53
C ALA A 10 -29.51 -11.06 33.27
N THR A 11 -28.83 -12.09 33.74
CA THR A 11 -27.40 -12.31 33.49
C THR A 11 -27.24 -12.53 31.99
N THR A 12 -26.42 -11.71 31.32
CA THR A 12 -26.22 -11.83 29.88
C THR A 12 -25.72 -13.23 29.53
N PRO A 13 -26.28 -13.90 28.50
CA PRO A 13 -25.87 -15.25 28.15
C PRO A 13 -24.36 -15.34 27.86
N PRO A 14 -23.62 -16.32 28.42
CA PRO A 14 -22.19 -16.48 28.18
C PRO A 14 -21.82 -16.56 26.70
N GLU A 15 -22.69 -17.18 25.90
CA GLU A 15 -22.54 -17.34 24.45
C GLU A 15 -22.46 -15.98 23.73
N VAL A 16 -23.22 -14.98 24.18
CA VAL A 16 -23.21 -13.62 23.58
C VAL A 16 -21.88 -12.93 23.84
N VAL A 17 -21.36 -13.05 25.06
CA VAL A 17 -20.06 -12.48 25.43
C VAL A 17 -18.93 -13.13 24.62
N GLU A 18 -19.00 -14.45 24.43
CA GLU A 18 -18.06 -15.19 23.58
C GLU A 18 -18.15 -14.75 22.12
N ALA A 19 -19.35 -14.62 21.56
CA ALA A 19 -19.56 -14.15 20.21
C ALA A 19 -18.99 -12.73 19.98
N ILE A 20 -19.22 -11.80 20.92
CA ILE A 20 -18.65 -10.46 20.84
C ILE A 20 -17.11 -10.52 20.89
N GLN A 21 -16.54 -11.38 21.75
CA GLN A 21 -15.09 -11.54 21.85
C GLN A 21 -14.48 -12.06 20.54
N ILE A 22 -15.10 -13.05 19.89
CA ILE A 22 -14.66 -13.57 18.59
C ILE A 22 -14.62 -12.45 17.54
N VAL A 23 -15.65 -11.60 17.50
CA VAL A 23 -15.73 -10.48 16.56
C VAL A 23 -14.69 -9.40 16.88
N ILE A 24 -14.42 -9.13 18.17
CA ILE A 24 -13.34 -8.22 18.59
C ILE A 24 -11.98 -8.75 18.12
N ASP A 25 -11.69 -10.03 18.33
CA ASP A 25 -10.40 -10.62 17.99
C ASP A 25 -10.18 -10.58 16.46
N ALA A 26 -11.19 -10.98 15.69
CA ALA A 26 -11.17 -10.90 14.23
C ALA A 26 -10.99 -9.46 13.72
N GLN A 27 -11.63 -8.48 14.37
CA GLN A 27 -11.46 -7.07 14.03
C GLN A 27 -10.04 -6.59 14.34
N LEU A 28 -9.48 -6.98 15.49
CA LEU A 28 -8.17 -6.51 15.94
C LEU A 28 -6.99 -7.15 15.20
N ASP A 29 -7.16 -8.32 14.57
CA ASP A 29 -6.10 -8.98 13.78
C ASP A 29 -5.48 -8.04 12.73
N ASN A 30 -6.33 -7.22 12.10
CA ASN A 30 -5.95 -6.32 11.02
C ASN A 30 -5.77 -4.85 11.45
N VAL A 31 -5.77 -4.59 12.76
CA VAL A 31 -5.57 -3.25 13.36
C VAL A 31 -4.12 -3.11 13.82
N PRO A 32 -3.51 -1.91 13.79
CA PRO A 32 -2.19 -1.69 14.36
C PRO A 32 -2.03 -2.21 15.79
N PHE A 33 -0.81 -2.62 16.14
CA PHE A 33 -0.52 -3.18 17.47
C PHE A 33 -0.83 -2.19 18.61
N ARG A 34 -0.71 -0.90 18.33
CA ARG A 34 -0.99 0.20 19.26
C ARG A 34 -1.66 1.35 18.53
N LEU A 35 -2.60 2.00 19.20
CA LEU A 35 -3.33 3.18 18.72
C LEU A 35 -3.37 4.24 19.82
N LEU A 36 -3.47 5.50 19.43
CA LEU A 36 -3.77 6.60 20.34
C LEU A 36 -5.28 6.70 20.51
N ASN A 37 -5.75 6.79 21.75
CA ASN A 37 -7.11 7.22 22.02
C ASN A 37 -7.22 8.72 21.77
N THR A 38 -8.05 9.20 20.86
CA THR A 38 -8.07 10.62 20.47
C THR A 38 -8.61 11.57 21.54
N THR A 39 -9.35 11.05 22.52
CA THR A 39 -9.87 11.82 23.65
C THR A 39 -8.83 12.01 24.75
N SER A 40 -8.20 10.91 25.19
CA SER A 40 -7.18 10.96 26.25
C SER A 40 -5.76 11.19 25.72
N VAL A 41 -5.55 10.98 24.42
CA VAL A 41 -4.27 10.93 23.70
C VAL A 41 -3.22 10.14 24.46
N ARG A 42 -3.66 8.99 24.98
CA ARG A 42 -2.83 7.93 25.53
C ARG A 42 -2.69 6.83 24.51
N LEU A 43 -1.52 6.20 24.51
CA LEU A 43 -1.30 5.03 23.70
C LEU A 43 -1.99 3.82 24.34
N CYS A 44 -2.62 3.00 23.50
CA CYS A 44 -3.37 1.82 23.89
C CYS A 44 -2.97 0.65 23.00
N ASP A 45 -2.49 -0.43 23.62
CA ASP A 45 -2.38 -1.72 22.94
C ASP A 45 -3.76 -2.34 22.70
N ARG A 46 -3.80 -3.46 21.98
CA ARG A 46 -5.05 -4.18 21.67
C ARG A 46 -5.85 -4.56 22.93
N GLY A 47 -5.17 -4.98 24.01
CA GLY A 47 -5.83 -5.34 25.27
C GLY A 47 -6.49 -4.15 25.97
N SER A 48 -5.84 -3.00 25.95
CA SER A 48 -6.36 -1.73 26.49
C SER A 48 -7.55 -1.25 25.66
N GLN A 49 -7.51 -1.40 24.34
CA GLN A 49 -8.64 -1.07 23.46
C GLN A 49 -9.86 -1.96 23.75
N THR A 50 -9.66 -3.28 23.88
CA THR A 50 -10.72 -4.23 24.26
C THR A 50 -11.31 -3.91 25.64
N THR A 51 -10.46 -3.59 26.61
CA THR A 51 -10.91 -3.18 27.95
C THR A 51 -11.73 -1.90 27.91
N ALA A 52 -11.32 -0.93 27.09
CA ALA A 52 -12.08 0.31 26.89
C ALA A 52 -13.45 0.04 26.24
N PHE A 53 -13.51 -0.84 25.23
CA PHE A 53 -14.77 -1.24 24.61
C PHE A 53 -15.71 -1.91 25.61
N LYS A 54 -15.23 -2.88 26.40
CA LYS A 54 -16.06 -3.58 27.41
C LYS A 54 -16.60 -2.66 28.52
N ARG A 55 -16.01 -1.48 28.71
CA ARG A 55 -16.46 -0.45 29.65
C ARG A 55 -17.32 0.65 29.01
N SER A 56 -17.52 0.57 27.70
CA SER A 56 -18.26 1.57 26.93
C SER A 56 -19.76 1.38 27.04
N THR A 57 -20.50 2.47 26.79
CA THR A 57 -21.96 2.44 26.66
C THR A 57 -22.40 1.54 25.51
N GLU A 58 -21.63 1.53 24.41
CA GLU A 58 -21.87 0.74 23.21
C GLU A 58 -21.86 -0.76 23.52
N TYR A 59 -20.95 -1.22 24.37
CA TYR A 59 -20.92 -2.62 24.82
C TYR A 59 -22.05 -2.95 25.78
N ALA A 60 -22.39 -2.04 26.71
CA ALA A 60 -23.52 -2.24 27.62
C ALA A 60 -24.86 -2.33 26.88
N GLU A 61 -25.05 -1.51 25.85
CA GLU A 61 -26.20 -1.57 24.94
C GLU A 61 -26.19 -2.88 24.14
N LEU A 62 -25.04 -3.30 23.61
CA LEU A 62 -24.94 -4.55 22.88
C LEU A 62 -25.36 -5.77 23.74
N LEU A 63 -24.99 -5.78 25.02
CA LEU A 63 -25.40 -6.83 25.96
C LEU A 63 -26.90 -6.76 26.33
N SER A 64 -27.51 -5.58 26.36
CA SER A 64 -28.93 -5.44 26.73
C SER A 64 -29.89 -5.81 25.59
N PHE A 65 -29.48 -5.58 24.34
CA PHE A 65 -30.27 -5.89 23.15
C PHE A 65 -30.14 -7.34 22.68
N THR A 66 -29.07 -8.05 23.04
CA THR A 66 -28.79 -9.39 22.55
C THR A 66 -29.28 -10.46 23.52
N THR A 67 -30.55 -10.89 23.37
CA THR A 67 -31.14 -11.94 24.21
C THR A 67 -30.97 -13.36 23.64
N LYS A 68 -30.71 -13.50 22.33
CA LYS A 68 -30.42 -14.75 21.62
C LYS A 68 -29.49 -14.49 20.42
N LEU A 69 -28.63 -15.44 20.10
CA LEU A 69 -27.74 -15.41 18.93
C LEU A 69 -28.48 -15.86 17.68
N GLU A 70 -29.15 -14.93 17.01
CA GLU A 70 -29.71 -15.12 15.66
C GLU A 70 -28.91 -14.29 14.65
N ASP A 71 -28.97 -14.63 13.36
CA ASP A 71 -28.19 -13.94 12.30
C ASP A 71 -28.28 -12.40 12.34
N PRO A 72 -29.45 -11.76 12.55
CA PRO A 72 -29.54 -10.30 12.64
C PRO A 72 -28.76 -9.70 13.82
N GLN A 73 -28.64 -10.46 14.93
CA GLN A 73 -27.89 -10.02 16.10
C GLN A 73 -26.38 -10.11 15.87
N MET A 74 -25.93 -11.14 15.14
CA MET A 74 -24.52 -11.28 14.76
C MET A 74 -24.06 -10.13 13.87
N GLU A 75 -24.87 -9.72 12.88
CA GLU A 75 -24.55 -8.55 12.05
C GLU A 75 -24.50 -7.27 12.88
N ARG A 76 -25.41 -7.11 13.85
CA ARG A 76 -25.36 -5.95 14.77
C ARG A 76 -24.10 -5.93 15.63
N ILE A 77 -23.68 -7.09 16.16
CA ILE A 77 -22.41 -7.22 16.90
C ILE A 77 -21.24 -6.77 16.02
N LYS A 78 -21.18 -7.27 14.78
CA LYS A 78 -20.14 -6.86 13.81
C LYS A 78 -20.15 -5.37 13.55
N GLU A 79 -21.32 -4.77 13.28
CA GLU A 79 -21.44 -3.33 13.04
C GLU A 79 -20.91 -2.50 14.22
N VAL A 80 -21.36 -2.80 15.44
CA VAL A 80 -20.96 -2.04 16.64
C VAL A 80 -19.46 -2.19 16.92
N VAL A 81 -18.93 -3.41 16.84
CA VAL A 81 -17.50 -3.67 17.02
C VAL A 81 -16.69 -2.96 15.93
N VAL A 82 -17.01 -3.16 14.66
CA VAL A 82 -16.31 -2.50 13.55
C VAL A 82 -16.31 -0.99 13.76
N MET A 83 -17.47 -0.38 14.03
CA MET A 83 -17.60 1.06 14.24
C MET A 83 -16.77 1.58 15.41
N TYR A 84 -16.76 0.86 16.53
CA TYR A 84 -16.00 1.26 17.72
C TYR A 84 -14.48 1.22 17.51
N PHE A 85 -13.99 0.24 16.74
CA PHE A 85 -12.56 0.05 16.47
C PHE A 85 -12.08 0.73 15.18
N ARG A 86 -12.92 1.53 14.49
CA ARG A 86 -12.47 2.37 13.38
C ARG A 86 -11.41 3.36 13.86
N TYR A 87 -10.37 3.52 13.04
CA TYR A 87 -9.24 4.39 13.35
C TYR A 87 -8.88 5.28 12.15
N ALA A 88 -8.35 6.45 12.48
CA ALA A 88 -7.72 7.35 11.52
C ALA A 88 -6.20 7.10 11.48
N MET A 89 -5.58 7.24 10.32
CA MET A 89 -4.13 7.16 10.15
C MET A 89 -3.56 8.49 9.71
N LEU A 90 -2.37 8.84 10.23
CA LEU A 90 -1.60 9.96 9.72
C LEU A 90 -0.64 9.45 8.62
N SER A 91 -0.70 10.06 7.45
CA SER A 91 0.35 9.97 6.44
C SER A 91 1.07 11.32 6.39
N HIS A 92 2.36 11.32 6.67
CA HIS A 92 3.14 12.55 6.84
C HIS A 92 4.61 12.35 6.52
N ARG A 93 5.33 13.46 6.42
CA ARG A 93 6.80 13.45 6.46
C ARG A 93 7.26 13.62 7.91
N TRP A 94 8.30 12.88 8.28
CA TRP A 94 9.00 13.11 9.54
C TRP A 94 9.81 14.40 9.42
N GLU A 95 9.62 15.32 10.34
CA GLU A 95 10.25 16.63 10.36
C GLU A 95 10.83 16.92 11.74
N GLY A 96 12.10 17.33 11.79
CA GLY A 96 12.78 17.68 13.03
C GLY A 96 12.71 16.53 14.06
N GLU A 97 12.31 16.88 15.29
CA GLU A 97 12.10 15.93 16.37
C GLU A 97 10.62 15.52 16.46
N GLU A 98 10.35 14.30 16.02
CA GLU A 98 9.04 13.66 16.18
C GLU A 98 8.94 12.94 17.52
N PRO A 99 7.76 12.92 18.17
CA PRO A 99 7.56 12.09 19.34
C PRO A 99 7.75 10.62 19.00
N GLN A 100 8.63 9.96 19.74
CA GLN A 100 8.81 8.52 19.71
C GLN A 100 7.99 7.84 20.81
N LEU A 101 7.74 6.53 20.64
CA LEU A 101 6.97 5.71 21.57
C LEU A 101 7.40 5.92 23.03
N HIS A 102 8.69 5.75 23.32
CA HIS A 102 9.24 5.82 24.68
C HIS A 102 9.02 7.18 25.35
N TYR A 103 8.86 8.25 24.56
CA TYR A 103 8.65 9.59 25.09
C TYR A 103 7.21 9.82 25.55
N ILE A 104 6.24 9.12 24.95
CA ILE A 104 4.80 9.36 25.17
C ILE A 104 4.08 8.23 25.90
N GLN A 105 4.68 7.05 26.04
CA GLN A 105 4.01 5.82 26.52
C GLN A 105 3.27 5.99 27.85
N ASP A 106 3.82 6.80 28.78
CA ASP A 106 3.23 7.05 30.10
C ASP A 106 2.68 8.46 30.28
N LYS A 107 2.50 9.21 29.17
CA LYS A 107 2.11 10.62 29.21
C LYS A 107 0.77 10.85 28.54
N VAL A 108 0.08 11.88 28.99
CA VAL A 108 -1.08 12.44 28.28
C VAL A 108 -0.55 13.45 27.28
N VAL A 109 -0.64 13.17 25.98
CA VAL A 109 0.00 14.01 24.96
C VAL A 109 -0.53 15.46 24.98
N TYR A 110 -1.79 15.69 25.35
CA TYR A 110 -2.33 17.06 25.51
C TYR A 110 -1.71 17.86 26.66
N GLU A 111 -1.09 17.21 27.65
CA GLU A 111 -0.40 17.88 28.76
C GLU A 111 1.05 18.24 28.40
N LEU A 112 1.55 17.78 27.26
CA LEU A 112 2.89 18.09 26.77
C LEU A 112 2.92 19.46 26.10
N SER A 113 4.07 20.13 26.20
CA SER A 113 4.29 21.40 25.55
C SER A 113 4.08 21.28 24.03
N PRO A 114 3.23 22.12 23.42
CA PRO A 114 2.86 22.04 22.01
C PRO A 114 3.98 22.61 21.12
N VAL A 115 5.12 21.91 21.06
CA VAL A 115 6.29 22.31 20.27
C VAL A 115 6.64 21.21 19.27
N GLY A 116 6.96 21.61 18.03
CA GLY A 116 7.42 20.69 16.98
C GLY A 116 6.45 19.54 16.73
N GLY A 117 6.96 18.31 16.72
CA GLY A 117 6.17 17.09 16.47
C GLY A 117 5.04 16.85 17.48
N ILE A 118 5.13 17.38 18.71
CA ILE A 118 4.05 17.26 19.70
C ILE A 118 2.84 18.09 19.29
N ALA A 119 3.03 19.33 18.83
CA ALA A 119 1.94 20.16 18.33
C ALA A 119 1.24 19.51 17.13
N LYS A 120 2.03 18.90 16.24
CA LYS A 120 1.52 18.13 15.10
C LYS A 120 0.69 16.93 15.56
N LEU A 121 1.18 16.15 16.52
CA LEU A 121 0.46 14.99 17.06
C LEU A 121 -0.85 15.39 17.74
N GLN A 122 -0.83 16.44 18.56
CA GLN A 122 -2.04 16.98 19.20
C GLN A 122 -3.07 17.43 18.17
N SER A 123 -2.62 18.12 17.12
CA SER A 123 -3.50 18.60 16.04
C SER A 123 -4.09 17.45 15.24
N PHE A 124 -3.29 16.42 14.92
CA PHE A 124 -3.79 15.20 14.29
C PHE A 124 -4.87 14.52 15.14
N CYS A 125 -4.62 14.32 16.43
CA CYS A 125 -5.60 13.69 17.33
C CYS A 125 -6.87 14.52 17.46
N LYS A 126 -6.76 15.85 17.48
CA LYS A 126 -7.92 16.76 17.45
C LYS A 126 -8.72 16.57 16.16
N VAL A 127 -8.08 16.63 14.99
CA VAL A 127 -8.77 16.46 13.70
C VAL A 127 -9.43 15.09 13.60
N ALA A 128 -8.75 14.01 14.01
CA ALA A 128 -9.32 12.67 14.03
C ALA A 128 -10.54 12.57 14.96
N ARG A 129 -10.47 13.16 16.16
CA ARG A 129 -11.59 13.21 17.11
C ARG A 129 -12.78 14.00 16.56
N ASP A 130 -12.51 15.17 15.99
CA ASP A 130 -13.54 16.06 15.45
C ASP A 130 -14.23 15.41 14.22
N ALA A 131 -13.53 14.49 13.52
CA ALA A 131 -14.10 13.62 12.49
C ALA A 131 -14.80 12.34 13.03
N GLY A 132 -14.92 12.19 14.36
CA GLY A 132 -15.65 11.10 15.01
C GLY A 132 -14.84 9.82 15.28
N TYR A 133 -13.51 9.84 15.11
CA TYR A 133 -12.68 8.66 15.35
C TYR A 133 -12.13 8.66 16.78
N ARG A 134 -12.37 7.56 17.49
CA ARG A 134 -11.82 7.31 18.84
C ARG A 134 -10.34 6.92 18.81
N TRP A 135 -9.89 6.37 17.70
CA TRP A 135 -8.55 5.79 17.57
C TRP A 135 -7.77 6.47 16.45
N ALA A 136 -6.49 6.70 16.69
CA ALA A 136 -5.57 7.35 15.77
C ALA A 136 -4.23 6.61 15.72
N TRP A 137 -3.60 6.55 14.55
CA TRP A 137 -2.31 5.91 14.36
C TRP A 137 -1.29 6.85 13.74
N VAL A 138 -0.07 6.85 14.29
CA VAL A 138 1.10 7.55 13.75
C VAL A 138 2.33 6.64 13.85
N ASP A 139 3.08 6.51 12.77
CA ASP A 139 4.24 5.60 12.68
C ASP A 139 5.38 5.94 13.65
N THR A 140 5.58 7.23 13.95
CA THR A 140 6.65 7.71 14.83
C THR A 140 6.50 7.22 16.28
N CYS A 141 5.25 7.13 16.77
CA CYS A 141 4.97 6.86 18.19
C CYS A 141 4.10 5.64 18.47
N CYS A 142 3.46 5.03 17.46
CA CYS A 142 2.73 3.77 17.63
C CYS A 142 3.60 2.54 17.38
N ILE A 143 4.73 2.70 16.68
CA ILE A 143 5.72 1.65 16.43
C ILE A 143 6.88 1.83 17.42
N ASN A 144 7.32 0.74 18.06
CA ASN A 144 8.55 0.77 18.82
C ASN A 144 9.76 0.72 17.87
N GLN A 145 10.28 1.89 17.49
CA GLN A 145 11.42 2.00 16.58
C GLN A 145 12.72 1.36 17.10
N THR A 146 12.81 1.06 18.40
CA THR A 146 13.96 0.36 18.99
C THR A 146 13.81 -1.16 19.02
N ASP A 147 12.61 -1.69 18.75
CA ASP A 147 12.33 -3.12 18.70
C ASP A 147 12.22 -3.59 17.25
N ARG A 148 13.18 -4.42 16.83
CA ARG A 148 13.24 -4.94 15.46
C ARG A 148 12.05 -5.83 15.11
N ILE A 149 11.48 -6.55 16.07
CA ILE A 149 10.32 -7.43 15.84
C ILE A 149 9.10 -6.55 15.55
N ASP A 150 8.91 -5.49 16.33
CA ASP A 150 7.83 -4.53 16.13
C ASP A 150 7.95 -3.77 14.80
N VAL A 151 9.16 -3.30 14.48
CA VAL A 151 9.44 -2.65 13.18
C VAL A 151 9.14 -3.61 12.02
N GLN A 152 9.62 -4.85 12.09
CA GLN A 152 9.40 -5.83 11.02
C GLN A 152 7.91 -6.19 10.86
N GLY A 153 7.20 -6.39 11.98
CA GLY A 153 5.76 -6.64 11.98
C GLY A 153 4.98 -5.46 11.40
N SER A 154 5.37 -4.23 11.77
CA SER A 154 4.75 -3.00 11.30
C SER A 154 5.01 -2.74 9.82
N VAL A 155 6.25 -2.89 9.34
CA VAL A 155 6.62 -2.81 7.92
C VAL A 155 5.81 -3.81 7.08
N SER A 156 5.60 -5.02 7.61
CA SER A 156 4.84 -6.06 6.91
C SER A 156 3.34 -5.80 6.86
N SER A 157 2.81 -5.02 7.80
CA SER A 157 1.36 -4.83 7.98
C SER A 157 0.87 -3.45 7.56
N LYS A 158 1.77 -2.48 7.36
CA LYS A 158 1.44 -1.06 7.13
C LYS A 158 0.41 -0.88 6.02
N PHE A 159 0.60 -1.53 4.86
CA PHE A 159 -0.36 -1.44 3.74
C PHE A 159 -1.76 -1.90 4.16
N THR A 160 -1.87 -3.05 4.83
CA THR A 160 -3.15 -3.57 5.35
C THR A 160 -3.78 -2.61 6.35
N TRP A 161 -2.98 -1.98 7.21
CA TRP A 161 -3.48 -0.98 8.15
C TRP A 161 -4.04 0.26 7.42
N TYR A 162 -3.34 0.83 6.44
CA TYR A 162 -3.90 1.93 5.64
C TYR A 162 -5.14 1.51 4.86
N ARG A 163 -5.16 0.28 4.34
CA ARG A 163 -6.31 -0.29 3.62
C ARG A 163 -7.57 -0.43 4.48
N ASN A 164 -7.39 -0.76 5.75
CA ASN A 164 -8.47 -0.97 6.72
C ASN A 164 -8.74 0.27 7.59
N SER A 165 -7.93 1.33 7.46
CA SER A 165 -8.19 2.61 8.10
C SER A 165 -9.52 3.19 7.60
N ALA A 166 -10.25 3.82 8.51
CA ALA A 166 -11.51 4.45 8.18
C ALA A 166 -11.34 5.84 7.56
N LEU A 167 -10.18 6.46 7.80
CA LEU A 167 -9.75 7.73 7.24
C LEU A 167 -8.21 7.78 7.26
N THR A 168 -7.60 8.19 6.16
CA THR A 168 -6.19 8.59 6.13
C THR A 168 -6.11 10.11 6.01
N ILE A 169 -5.53 10.75 7.01
CA ILE A 169 -5.23 12.18 7.04
C ILE A 169 -3.82 12.36 6.48
N VAL A 170 -3.70 13.05 5.35
CA VAL A 170 -2.39 13.42 4.78
C VAL A 170 -2.03 14.82 5.26
N TYR A 171 -0.95 14.95 6.00
CA TYR A 171 -0.45 16.24 6.47
C TYR A 171 0.69 16.76 5.59
N LEU A 172 0.43 17.87 4.90
CA LEU A 172 1.33 18.55 3.98
C LEU A 172 2.01 19.71 4.70
N SER A 173 3.08 19.40 5.43
CA SER A 173 3.82 20.36 6.26
C SER A 173 4.47 21.51 5.49
N ASP A 174 4.71 21.33 4.19
CA ASP A 174 5.32 22.29 3.28
C ASP A 174 4.32 23.04 2.39
N VAL A 175 3.02 22.75 2.52
CA VAL A 175 1.95 23.47 1.81
C VAL A 175 1.36 24.54 2.74
N LEU A 176 1.60 25.81 2.40
CA LEU A 176 1.12 26.95 3.16
C LEU A 176 -0.39 27.19 2.92
N PRO A 177 -1.09 27.82 3.87
CA PRO A 177 -2.49 28.20 3.68
C PRO A 177 -2.65 29.12 2.46
N LEU A 178 -3.79 29.03 1.78
CA LEU A 178 -4.09 29.79 0.55
C LEU A 178 -3.17 29.47 -0.64
N SER A 179 -2.44 28.34 -0.57
CA SER A 179 -1.68 27.86 -1.71
C SER A 179 -2.60 27.56 -2.89
N LYS A 180 -2.14 27.89 -4.09
CA LYS A 180 -2.88 27.59 -5.32
C LYS A 180 -2.85 26.09 -5.62
N ALA A 181 -3.78 25.63 -6.45
CA ALA A 181 -3.68 24.33 -7.12
C ALA A 181 -2.26 24.15 -7.72
N SER A 182 -1.70 22.94 -7.65
CA SER A 182 -0.29 22.56 -7.89
C SER A 182 0.66 22.53 -6.68
N ALA A 183 0.21 22.94 -5.49
CA ALA A 183 1.08 22.91 -4.30
C ALA A 183 1.25 21.49 -3.73
N LEU A 184 0.23 20.65 -3.80
CA LEU A 184 0.32 19.24 -3.44
C LEU A 184 1.34 18.52 -4.35
N ALA A 185 1.30 18.78 -5.65
CA ALA A 185 2.23 18.19 -6.62
C ALA A 185 3.72 18.46 -6.30
N LYS A 186 4.00 19.60 -5.66
CA LYS A 186 5.35 20.03 -5.28
C LYS A 186 5.73 19.62 -3.85
N SER A 187 4.79 19.07 -3.08
CA SER A 187 5.04 18.68 -1.71
C SER A 187 6.07 17.55 -1.65
N ALA A 188 6.98 17.64 -0.68
CA ALA A 188 7.91 16.58 -0.36
C ALA A 188 7.20 15.27 0.01
N TRP A 189 5.93 15.33 0.44
CA TRP A 189 5.10 14.15 0.67
C TRP A 189 4.96 13.28 -0.59
N ILE A 190 4.81 13.87 -1.79
CA ILE A 190 4.71 13.14 -3.06
C ILE A 190 5.97 12.32 -3.34
N THR A 191 7.13 12.87 -3.02
CA THR A 191 8.42 12.23 -3.28
C THR A 191 8.86 11.24 -2.19
N ARG A 192 8.11 11.05 -1.10
CA ARG A 192 8.49 10.12 -0.04
C ARG A 192 8.17 8.68 -0.47
N GLY A 193 9.10 7.74 -0.24
CA GLY A 193 8.90 6.33 -0.63
C GLY A 193 7.66 5.70 0.02
N TRP A 194 7.55 5.81 1.36
CA TRP A 194 6.45 5.22 2.12
C TRP A 194 5.08 5.83 1.83
N THR A 195 4.98 7.05 1.29
CA THR A 195 3.67 7.65 0.99
C THR A 195 3.00 7.00 -0.23
N LEU A 196 3.74 6.28 -1.07
CA LEU A 196 3.17 5.52 -2.20
C LEU A 196 2.22 4.41 -1.73
N PRO A 197 2.65 3.42 -0.92
CA PRO A 197 1.73 2.40 -0.42
C PRO A 197 0.63 2.99 0.46
N GLU A 198 0.91 4.07 1.20
CA GLU A 198 -0.09 4.75 2.04
C GLU A 198 -1.22 5.33 1.18
N LEU A 199 -0.86 6.05 0.10
CA LEU A 199 -1.82 6.59 -0.86
C LEU A 199 -2.61 5.50 -1.58
N LEU A 200 -1.93 4.46 -2.08
CA LEU A 200 -2.59 3.39 -2.85
C LEU A 200 -3.50 2.52 -1.97
N ALA A 201 -3.11 2.26 -0.71
CA ALA A 201 -3.89 1.44 0.20
C ALA A 201 -5.15 2.14 0.69
N ALA A 202 -5.04 3.41 1.11
CA ALA A 202 -6.11 4.16 1.74
C ALA A 202 -7.35 4.28 0.84
N ARG A 203 -8.54 4.00 1.37
CA ARG A 203 -9.81 4.15 0.63
C ARG A 203 -10.37 5.56 0.70
N VAL A 204 -10.21 6.19 1.86
CA VAL A 204 -10.65 7.56 2.14
C VAL A 204 -9.44 8.39 2.55
N VAL A 205 -9.19 9.47 1.82
CA VAL A 205 -8.07 10.38 2.09
C VAL A 205 -8.58 11.80 2.22
N LEU A 206 -8.06 12.54 3.20
CA LEU A 206 -8.22 13.99 3.30
C LEU A 206 -6.84 14.63 3.43
N PHE A 207 -6.55 15.59 2.54
CA PHE A 207 -5.32 16.37 2.54
C PHE A 207 -5.50 17.62 3.39
N TYR A 208 -4.54 17.82 4.30
CA TYR A 208 -4.47 18.96 5.20
C TYR A 208 -3.19 19.75 4.94
N GLN A 209 -3.32 21.07 4.93
CA GLN A 209 -2.23 22.02 4.81
C GLN A 209 -1.49 22.16 6.15
N LYS A 210 -0.40 22.92 6.16
CA LYS A 210 0.45 23.15 7.35
C LYS A 210 -0.32 23.65 8.58
N ASP A 211 -1.39 24.41 8.39
CA ASP A 211 -2.22 24.96 9.48
C ASP A 211 -3.41 24.05 9.87
N TRP A 212 -3.47 22.83 9.34
CA TRP A 212 -4.57 21.87 9.54
C TRP A 212 -5.91 22.33 8.96
N THR A 213 -5.90 23.19 7.94
CA THR A 213 -7.06 23.41 7.06
C THR A 213 -7.06 22.41 5.90
N LEU A 214 -8.24 22.11 5.36
CA LEU A 214 -8.39 21.21 4.21
C LEU A 214 -7.74 21.84 2.97
N TYR A 215 -7.01 21.03 2.20
CA TYR A 215 -6.40 21.49 0.95
C TYR A 215 -7.47 21.98 -0.04
N LEU A 216 -7.24 23.14 -0.64
CA LEU A 216 -8.18 23.85 -1.53
C LEU A 216 -9.56 24.15 -0.91
N ASP A 217 -9.67 24.16 0.42
CA ASP A 217 -10.94 24.25 1.16
C ASP A 217 -11.97 23.18 0.73
N ASP A 218 -11.50 22.07 0.15
CA ASP A 218 -12.36 21.01 -0.38
C ASP A 218 -12.96 20.20 0.78
N ARG A 219 -14.28 20.29 0.94
CA ARG A 219 -15.06 19.62 1.99
C ARG A 219 -15.68 18.30 1.56
N SER A 220 -15.28 17.75 0.40
CA SER A 220 -15.69 16.41 0.01
C SER A 220 -15.29 15.40 1.08
N PRO A 221 -16.11 14.35 1.30
CA PRO A 221 -15.82 13.34 2.33
C PRO A 221 -14.58 12.49 1.99
N ASN A 222 -14.12 12.55 0.73
CA ASN A 222 -12.97 11.82 0.22
C ASN A 222 -12.30 12.63 -0.90
N HIS A 223 -11.09 13.13 -0.65
CA HIS A 223 -10.35 13.91 -1.64
C HIS A 223 -9.88 13.09 -2.86
N LYS A 224 -9.97 11.76 -2.80
CA LYS A 224 -9.80 10.93 -3.99
C LYS A 224 -10.94 11.06 -5.00
N GLU A 225 -12.11 11.54 -4.57
CA GLU A 225 -13.27 11.80 -5.44
C GLU A 225 -13.30 13.27 -5.92
N SER A 226 -12.41 14.12 -5.40
CA SER A 226 -12.25 15.50 -5.86
C SER A 226 -11.53 15.54 -7.20
N VAL A 227 -12.21 16.08 -8.22
CA VAL A 227 -11.68 16.19 -9.60
C VAL A 227 -10.38 17.00 -9.63
N ALA A 228 -10.28 18.08 -8.85
CA ALA A 228 -9.09 18.92 -8.83
C ALA A 228 -7.90 18.19 -8.19
N ILE A 229 -8.11 17.55 -7.04
CA ILE A 229 -7.04 16.89 -6.28
C ILE A 229 -6.59 15.61 -6.99
N ILE A 230 -7.50 14.82 -7.53
CA ILE A 230 -7.15 13.57 -8.24
C ILE A 230 -6.36 13.87 -9.52
N GLN A 231 -6.69 14.95 -10.24
CA GLN A 231 -5.91 15.37 -11.42
C GLN A 231 -4.52 15.81 -11.01
N GLU A 232 -4.40 16.62 -9.95
CA GLU A 232 -3.10 17.05 -9.46
C GLU A 232 -2.23 15.87 -8.99
N LEU A 233 -2.83 14.85 -8.37
CA LEU A 233 -2.13 13.62 -7.98
C LEU A 233 -1.67 12.80 -9.20
N GLU A 234 -2.53 12.64 -10.21
CA GLU A 234 -2.19 11.95 -11.45
C GLU A 234 -1.00 12.64 -12.13
N ASP A 235 -1.07 13.96 -12.31
CA ASP A 235 -0.01 14.75 -12.94
C ASP A 235 1.32 14.67 -12.17
N ALA A 236 1.25 14.67 -10.83
CA ALA A 236 2.44 14.64 -9.97
C ALA A 236 3.09 13.26 -9.85
N THR A 237 2.28 12.19 -9.91
CA THR A 237 2.75 10.83 -9.62
C THR A 237 2.86 9.93 -10.84
N GLY A 238 2.20 10.28 -11.95
CA GLY A 238 2.03 9.40 -13.11
C GLY A 238 1.15 8.18 -12.84
N ILE A 239 0.37 8.19 -11.76
CA ILE A 239 -0.54 7.10 -11.38
C ILE A 239 -1.92 7.44 -11.94
N ASP A 240 -2.43 6.57 -12.80
CA ASP A 240 -3.78 6.70 -13.36
C ASP A 240 -4.84 6.82 -12.26
N LYS A 241 -5.89 7.61 -12.53
CA LYS A 241 -7.00 7.87 -11.59
C LYS A 241 -7.64 6.60 -11.06
N GLN A 242 -7.80 5.56 -11.88
CA GLN A 242 -8.42 4.30 -11.45
C GLN A 242 -7.56 3.59 -10.40
N ALA A 243 -6.23 3.62 -10.57
CA ALA A 243 -5.30 3.09 -9.60
C ALA A 243 -5.31 3.93 -8.30
N LEU A 244 -5.38 5.26 -8.39
CA LEU A 244 -5.53 6.11 -7.20
C LEU A 244 -6.83 5.84 -6.43
N LEU A 245 -7.95 5.60 -7.12
CA LEU A 245 -9.25 5.31 -6.51
C LEU A 245 -9.35 3.90 -5.91
N SER A 246 -8.81 2.91 -6.61
CA SER A 246 -9.16 1.50 -6.36
C SER A 246 -8.01 0.52 -6.58
N PHE A 247 -6.80 0.89 -6.17
CA PHE A 247 -5.65 0.00 -6.26
C PHE A 247 -5.89 -1.37 -5.62
N ARG A 248 -5.40 -2.41 -6.29
CA ARG A 248 -5.26 -3.77 -5.77
C ARG A 248 -3.80 -4.20 -5.95
N PRO A 249 -3.15 -4.74 -4.92
CA PRO A 249 -1.82 -5.31 -5.05
C PRO A 249 -1.73 -6.31 -6.20
N ARG A 250 -0.63 -6.23 -6.95
CA ARG A 250 -0.40 -7.09 -8.13
C ARG A 250 1.08 -7.11 -8.49
N MET A 251 1.53 -8.26 -9.01
CA MET A 251 2.87 -8.40 -9.59
C MET A 251 2.94 -8.07 -11.08
N ARG A 252 1.81 -8.12 -11.79
CA ARG A 252 1.75 -7.82 -13.23
C ARG A 252 1.85 -6.33 -13.52
N ASN A 253 2.36 -6.02 -14.71
CA ASN A 253 2.79 -4.69 -15.17
C ASN A 253 3.76 -4.08 -14.16
N ALA A 254 4.74 -4.87 -13.71
CA ALA A 254 5.66 -4.47 -12.67
C ALA A 254 6.40 -3.17 -13.00
N ARG A 255 6.76 -3.00 -14.28
CA ARG A 255 7.44 -1.81 -14.79
C ARG A 255 6.73 -0.49 -14.49
N GLU A 256 5.40 -0.48 -14.59
CA GLU A 256 4.55 0.68 -14.33
C GLU A 256 4.64 1.07 -12.84
N ILE A 257 4.45 0.10 -11.95
CA ILE A 257 4.52 0.33 -10.50
C ILE A 257 5.93 0.79 -10.09
N LEU A 258 6.97 0.18 -10.68
CA LEU A 258 8.36 0.58 -10.44
C LEU A 258 8.64 2.01 -10.92
N GLN A 259 7.96 2.47 -11.98
CA GLN A 259 8.02 3.86 -12.43
C GLN A 259 7.44 4.84 -11.41
N TRP A 260 6.30 4.51 -10.78
CA TRP A 260 5.67 5.33 -9.74
C TRP A 260 6.59 5.56 -8.52
N ALA A 261 7.55 4.66 -8.31
CA ALA A 261 8.54 4.74 -7.23
C ALA A 261 9.89 5.33 -7.65
N ALA A 262 10.14 5.52 -8.95
CA ALA A 262 11.45 5.88 -9.47
C ALA A 262 11.94 7.27 -9.00
N SER A 263 11.02 8.20 -8.77
CA SER A 263 11.32 9.56 -8.27
C SER A 263 11.28 9.67 -6.74
N ARG A 264 11.01 8.57 -6.03
CA ARG A 264 10.78 8.60 -4.59
C ARG A 264 12.05 8.36 -3.78
N VAL A 265 12.11 8.96 -2.60
CA VAL A 265 13.25 8.94 -1.69
C VAL A 265 12.87 8.41 -0.31
N THR A 266 13.80 7.67 0.30
CA THR A 266 13.66 7.12 1.65
C THR A 266 14.84 7.48 2.53
N THR A 267 14.62 7.47 3.85
CA THR A 267 15.69 7.76 4.83
C THR A 267 16.59 6.54 4.97
N LEU A 268 16.00 5.37 5.22
CA LEU A 268 16.69 4.09 5.14
C LEU A 268 16.69 3.62 3.69
N ARG A 269 17.85 3.20 3.19
CA ARG A 269 18.02 2.94 1.76
C ARG A 269 17.22 1.72 1.30
N GLU A 270 17.01 0.75 2.18
CA GLU A 270 16.23 -0.46 1.90
C GLU A 270 14.71 -0.22 1.89
N ASP A 271 14.23 0.87 2.51
CA ASP A 271 12.80 1.18 2.56
C ASP A 271 12.21 1.48 1.18
N ILE A 272 13.03 1.90 0.21
CA ILE A 272 12.56 2.07 -1.16
C ILE A 272 12.02 0.76 -1.76
N VAL A 273 12.50 -0.37 -1.24
CA VAL A 273 12.07 -1.73 -1.60
C VAL A 273 10.95 -2.20 -0.67
N TYR A 274 11.13 -2.02 0.65
CA TYR A 274 10.14 -2.52 1.61
C TYR A 274 8.80 -1.79 1.53
N SER A 275 8.79 -0.53 1.09
CA SER A 275 7.55 0.19 0.77
C SER A 275 6.81 -0.35 -0.46
N LEU A 276 7.50 -1.06 -1.37
CA LEU A 276 6.92 -1.65 -2.58
C LEU A 276 6.41 -3.07 -2.38
N ARG A 277 6.93 -3.78 -1.38
CA ARG A 277 6.61 -5.19 -1.13
C ARG A 277 5.10 -5.46 -1.11
N SER A 278 4.34 -4.67 -0.36
CA SER A 278 2.88 -4.84 -0.24
C SER A 278 2.11 -4.37 -1.48
N ILE A 279 2.68 -3.50 -2.30
CA ILE A 279 2.07 -3.08 -3.58
C ILE A 279 2.16 -4.24 -4.59
N PHE A 280 3.24 -5.01 -4.52
CA PHE A 280 3.43 -6.21 -5.32
C PHE A 280 2.82 -7.48 -4.71
N ASP A 281 2.32 -7.45 -3.48
CA ASP A 281 1.85 -8.62 -2.73
C ASP A 281 2.93 -9.73 -2.58
N VAL A 282 4.18 -9.31 -2.46
CA VAL A 282 5.34 -10.21 -2.41
C VAL A 282 5.74 -10.50 -0.96
N HIS A 283 6.27 -11.70 -0.67
CA HIS A 283 6.75 -12.08 0.66
C HIS A 283 8.28 -12.15 0.75
N ILE A 284 8.96 -10.99 0.81
CA ILE A 284 10.40 -10.93 1.05
C ILE A 284 10.76 -10.56 2.50
N PRO A 285 11.81 -11.16 3.10
CA PRO A 285 12.28 -10.80 4.44
C PRO A 285 12.80 -9.36 4.53
N VAL A 286 12.36 -8.64 5.57
CA VAL A 286 12.83 -7.29 5.92
C VAL A 286 14.18 -7.40 6.63
N ILE A 287 15.24 -6.99 5.93
CA ILE A 287 16.63 -7.06 6.41
C ILE A 287 17.28 -5.69 6.23
N TYR A 288 17.42 -4.95 7.33
CA TYR A 288 18.19 -3.70 7.34
C TYR A 288 19.69 -3.99 7.46
N GLY A 289 20.52 -3.22 6.73
CA GLY A 289 21.97 -3.43 6.67
C GLY A 289 22.42 -4.45 5.62
N GLY A 290 21.48 -5.10 4.92
CA GLY A 290 21.77 -6.01 3.80
C GLY A 290 22.08 -5.31 2.48
N GLY A 291 21.92 -3.99 2.42
CA GLY A 291 22.18 -3.16 1.24
C GLY A 291 20.98 -3.06 0.29
N LYS A 292 20.73 -1.83 -0.21
CA LYS A 292 19.56 -1.54 -1.07
C LYS A 292 19.52 -2.38 -2.36
N GLN A 293 20.67 -2.67 -2.96
CA GLN A 293 20.77 -3.44 -4.20
C GLN A 293 20.36 -4.90 -3.99
N ASN A 294 20.67 -5.47 -2.81
CA ASN A 294 20.27 -6.82 -2.44
C ASN A 294 18.76 -6.88 -2.15
N ALA A 295 18.23 -5.90 -1.42
CA ALA A 295 16.78 -5.79 -1.21
C ALA A 295 16.03 -5.68 -2.55
N LEU A 296 16.47 -4.78 -3.45
CA LEU A 296 15.85 -4.59 -4.76
C LEU A 296 15.95 -5.84 -5.62
N GLY A 297 17.14 -6.46 -5.64
CA GLY A 297 17.37 -7.72 -6.34
C GLY A 297 16.41 -8.82 -5.92
N ARG A 298 16.23 -9.03 -4.61
CA ARG A 298 15.28 -10.01 -4.07
C ARG A 298 13.84 -9.70 -4.49
N LEU A 299 13.40 -8.45 -4.40
CA LEU A 299 12.05 -8.04 -4.83
C LEU A 299 11.82 -8.36 -6.32
N LEU A 300 12.73 -7.93 -7.19
CA LEU A 300 12.56 -8.11 -8.64
C LEU A 300 12.63 -9.59 -9.04
N GLN A 301 13.48 -10.38 -8.38
CA GLN A 301 13.52 -11.83 -8.60
C GLN A 301 12.21 -12.50 -8.22
N GLU A 302 11.63 -12.12 -7.07
CA GLU A 302 10.37 -12.70 -6.59
C GLU A 302 9.20 -12.32 -7.51
N ILE A 303 9.13 -11.07 -7.97
CA ILE A 303 8.14 -10.64 -8.98
C ILE A 303 8.20 -11.52 -10.23
N VAL A 304 9.40 -11.75 -10.78
CA VAL A 304 9.56 -12.60 -11.96
C VAL A 304 9.21 -14.06 -11.64
N ALA A 305 9.66 -14.58 -10.50
CA ALA A 305 9.46 -15.97 -10.13
C ALA A 305 7.97 -16.32 -9.92
N GLU A 306 7.22 -15.44 -9.25
CA GLU A 306 5.81 -15.69 -8.93
C GLU A 306 4.87 -15.32 -10.08
N SER A 307 5.20 -14.28 -10.88
CA SER A 307 4.27 -13.75 -11.90
C SER A 307 4.71 -13.97 -13.35
N GLY A 308 5.98 -14.26 -13.60
CA GLY A 308 6.57 -14.30 -14.93
C GLY A 308 6.76 -12.93 -15.60
N ASP A 309 6.51 -11.84 -14.88
CA ASP A 309 6.57 -10.49 -15.44
C ASP A 309 8.03 -10.05 -15.69
N VAL A 310 8.45 -10.13 -16.95
CA VAL A 310 9.78 -9.71 -17.41
C VAL A 310 9.88 -8.21 -17.67
N THR A 311 8.82 -7.44 -17.50
CA THR A 311 8.88 -5.97 -17.66
C THR A 311 9.77 -5.32 -16.60
N VAL A 312 10.09 -6.02 -15.51
CA VAL A 312 11.15 -5.62 -14.57
C VAL A 312 12.53 -5.48 -15.22
N LEU A 313 12.74 -6.04 -16.41
CA LEU A 313 14.01 -5.93 -17.15
C LEU A 313 14.07 -4.68 -18.04
N ASP A 314 12.96 -3.95 -18.19
CA ASP A 314 12.88 -2.69 -18.94
C ASP A 314 13.39 -1.51 -18.09
N TRP A 315 14.70 -1.40 -17.91
CA TRP A 315 15.31 -0.32 -17.13
C TRP A 315 16.54 0.25 -17.84
N VAL A 316 16.90 1.50 -17.50
CA VAL A 316 18.05 2.21 -18.08
C VAL A 316 19.01 2.61 -16.96
N GLY A 317 20.31 2.33 -17.13
CA GLY A 317 21.35 2.83 -16.23
C GLY A 317 22.39 1.77 -15.84
N LYS A 318 22.77 1.77 -14.55
CA LYS A 318 23.81 0.89 -14.02
C LYS A 318 23.22 -0.43 -13.52
N SER A 319 23.84 -1.54 -13.90
CA SER A 319 23.51 -2.87 -13.38
C SER A 319 23.88 -3.04 -11.90
N SER A 320 23.11 -3.88 -11.23
CA SER A 320 23.27 -4.22 -9.82
C SER A 320 24.44 -5.17 -9.58
N GLU A 321 25.11 -4.99 -8.46
CA GLU A 321 26.09 -5.94 -7.90
C GLU A 321 25.43 -7.27 -7.49
N PHE A 322 24.12 -7.25 -7.24
CA PHE A 322 23.35 -8.45 -6.93
C PHE A 322 23.15 -9.37 -8.15
N HIS A 323 22.85 -8.77 -9.31
CA HIS A 323 22.65 -9.48 -10.58
C HIS A 323 22.75 -8.51 -11.76
N SER A 324 23.53 -8.85 -12.79
CA SER A 324 23.84 -7.94 -13.92
C SER A 324 22.62 -7.54 -14.77
N CYS A 325 21.59 -8.38 -14.84
CA CYS A 325 20.33 -8.07 -15.54
C CYS A 325 19.35 -7.17 -14.74
N LEU A 326 19.66 -6.84 -13.49
CA LEU A 326 18.79 -6.03 -12.63
C LEU A 326 19.42 -4.65 -12.38
N PRO A 327 18.62 -3.60 -12.14
CA PRO A 327 19.15 -2.26 -11.91
C PRO A 327 19.76 -2.11 -10.51
N ALA A 328 20.78 -1.28 -10.38
CA ALA A 328 21.38 -0.92 -9.09
C ALA A 328 20.48 0.01 -8.24
N ASP A 329 19.52 0.69 -8.86
CA ASP A 329 18.64 1.67 -8.22
C ASP A 329 17.26 1.71 -8.86
N ILE A 330 16.22 1.96 -8.07
CA ILE A 330 14.84 2.10 -8.55
C ILE A 330 14.69 3.27 -9.53
N ALA A 331 15.54 4.30 -9.42
CA ALA A 331 15.53 5.44 -10.34
C ALA A 331 15.77 5.05 -11.81
N SER A 332 16.33 3.86 -12.06
CA SER A 332 16.54 3.30 -13.40
C SER A 332 15.22 3.07 -14.17
N TYR A 333 14.09 3.05 -13.46
CA TYR A 333 12.73 2.95 -14.02
C TYR A 333 12.11 4.33 -14.31
N GLY A 334 12.81 5.44 -14.06
CA GLY A 334 12.27 6.79 -14.28
C GLY A 334 12.11 7.18 -15.74
N SER A 335 12.85 6.52 -16.64
CA SER A 335 12.72 6.76 -18.08
C SER A 335 11.34 6.29 -18.59
N PRO A 336 10.73 6.96 -19.58
CA PRO A 336 9.54 6.46 -20.24
C PRO A 336 9.82 5.06 -20.79
N SER A 337 8.88 4.13 -20.60
CA SER A 337 8.98 2.82 -21.24
C SER A 337 9.03 2.99 -22.75
N TYR A 338 9.88 2.21 -23.41
CA TYR A 338 9.91 2.16 -24.86
C TYR A 338 8.60 1.56 -25.36
N THR A 339 7.69 2.39 -25.86
CA THR A 339 6.51 1.90 -26.57
C THR A 339 6.97 1.35 -27.90
N LEU A 340 6.85 0.03 -28.10
CA LEU A 340 6.99 -0.55 -29.43
C LEU A 340 6.05 0.20 -30.37
N PRO A 341 6.49 0.58 -31.59
CA PRO A 341 5.60 1.17 -32.57
C PRO A 341 4.38 0.26 -32.71
N SER A 342 3.18 0.79 -32.43
CA SER A 342 1.96 0.07 -32.74
C SER A 342 1.93 -0.10 -34.26
N LEU A 343 2.11 -1.33 -34.74
CA LEU A 343 1.85 -1.63 -36.14
C LEU A 343 0.37 -1.30 -36.37
N SER A 344 0.05 -0.50 -37.38
CA SER A 344 -1.34 -0.26 -37.74
C SER A 344 -2.01 -1.59 -38.10
N GLU A 345 -3.34 -1.68 -38.02
CA GLU A 345 -4.05 -2.88 -38.48
C GLU A 345 -3.66 -3.22 -39.92
N ASP A 346 -3.51 -2.21 -40.79
CA ASP A 346 -3.05 -2.37 -42.17
C ASP A 346 -1.62 -2.93 -42.27
N ASP A 347 -0.70 -2.49 -41.40
CA ASP A 347 0.67 -3.01 -41.32
C ASP A 347 0.71 -4.45 -40.77
N MET A 348 -0.24 -4.83 -39.92
CA MET A 348 -0.38 -6.20 -39.40
C MET A 348 -1.03 -7.14 -40.42
N GLN A 349 -1.93 -6.63 -41.27
CA GLN A 349 -2.63 -7.38 -42.31
C GLN A 349 -1.66 -8.09 -43.25
N THR A 350 -0.55 -7.42 -43.61
CA THR A 350 0.43 -7.95 -44.58
C THR A 350 1.18 -9.18 -44.04
N PRO A 351 1.85 -9.14 -42.86
CA PRO A 351 2.40 -10.34 -42.21
C PRO A 351 1.38 -11.43 -41.92
N LEU A 352 0.17 -11.07 -41.46
CA LEU A 352 -0.89 -12.03 -41.14
C LEU A 352 -1.42 -12.73 -42.40
N SER A 353 -1.52 -12.03 -43.53
CA SER A 353 -1.91 -12.64 -44.81
C SER A 353 -0.85 -13.61 -45.35
N LEU A 354 0.44 -13.29 -45.16
CA LEU A 354 1.55 -14.19 -45.47
C LEU A 354 1.53 -15.46 -44.59
N LEU A 355 1.19 -15.31 -43.30
CA LEU A 355 1.01 -16.45 -42.37
C LEU A 355 -0.25 -17.28 -42.68
N ARG A 356 -1.31 -16.67 -43.20
CA ARG A 356 -2.55 -17.35 -43.62
C ARG A 356 -2.40 -18.15 -44.91
N ASN A 357 -1.56 -17.69 -45.83
CA ASN A 357 -1.33 -18.34 -47.13
C ASN A 357 -0.25 -19.43 -47.07
N ALA A 358 0.59 -19.44 -46.04
CA ALA A 358 1.38 -20.61 -45.68
C ALA A 358 0.45 -21.66 -45.06
N SER A 359 0.56 -22.92 -45.46
CA SER A 359 -0.18 -24.06 -44.90
C SER A 359 0.09 -24.24 -43.40
N ALA A 360 -0.56 -23.45 -42.55
CA ALA A 360 -0.08 -23.21 -41.19
C ALA A 360 -1.14 -22.96 -40.09
N PRO A 361 -2.45 -23.25 -40.19
CA PRO A 361 -3.30 -23.28 -38.99
C PRO A 361 -2.76 -24.27 -37.96
N GLU A 362 -2.37 -25.47 -38.39
CA GLU A 362 -1.72 -26.45 -37.53
C GLU A 362 -0.34 -26.00 -37.06
N PHE A 363 0.44 -25.30 -37.88
CA PHE A 363 1.74 -24.76 -37.45
C PHE A 363 1.57 -23.64 -36.43
N ALA A 364 0.61 -22.73 -36.62
CA ALA A 364 0.28 -21.66 -35.68
C ALA A 364 -0.26 -22.24 -34.36
N VAL A 365 -1.13 -23.26 -34.42
CA VAL A 365 -1.61 -23.97 -33.22
C VAL A 365 -0.46 -24.72 -32.53
N ARG A 366 0.42 -25.39 -33.28
CA ARG A 366 1.62 -26.05 -32.72
C ARG A 366 2.57 -25.05 -32.10
N LEU A 367 2.83 -23.92 -32.76
CA LEU A 367 3.68 -22.85 -32.27
C LEU A 367 3.08 -22.22 -31.02
N TYR A 368 1.79 -21.89 -31.02
CA TYR A 368 1.08 -21.40 -29.84
C TYR A 368 1.14 -22.41 -28.70
N THR A 369 0.89 -23.70 -28.97
CA THR A 369 0.98 -24.78 -27.97
C THR A 369 2.40 -24.90 -27.43
N MET A 370 3.42 -24.82 -28.28
CA MET A 370 4.83 -24.81 -27.88
C MET A 370 5.16 -23.61 -27.01
N LEU A 371 4.79 -22.39 -27.43
CA LEU A 371 5.00 -21.16 -26.68
C LEU A 371 4.26 -21.19 -25.33
N ASN A 372 3.03 -21.70 -25.30
CA ASN A 372 2.24 -21.84 -24.08
C ASN A 372 2.77 -22.96 -23.15
N SER A 373 3.52 -23.93 -23.70
CA SER A 373 4.20 -24.98 -22.92
C SER A 373 5.57 -24.56 -22.40
N LEU A 374 6.08 -23.39 -22.83
CA LEU A 374 7.37 -22.90 -22.35
C LEU A 374 7.30 -22.55 -20.86
N CYS A 375 8.39 -22.84 -20.14
CA CYS A 375 8.51 -22.47 -18.73
C CYS A 375 8.42 -20.96 -18.55
N VAL A 376 7.77 -20.51 -17.47
CA VAL A 376 7.73 -19.09 -17.11
C VAL A 376 9.17 -18.56 -16.87
N PRO A 377 9.48 -17.31 -17.26
CA PRO A 377 10.72 -16.66 -16.88
C PRO A 377 10.98 -16.79 -15.38
N ARG A 378 12.22 -17.13 -14.99
CA ARG A 378 12.55 -17.30 -13.57
C ARG A 378 14.01 -16.99 -13.26
N PHE A 379 14.27 -16.64 -12.02
CA PHE A 379 15.62 -16.64 -11.47
C PHE A 379 15.88 -17.93 -10.70
N ALA A 380 16.94 -18.65 -11.06
CA ALA A 380 17.40 -19.82 -10.32
C ALA A 380 18.91 -19.71 -10.12
N ALA A 381 19.38 -19.92 -8.88
CA ALA A 381 20.80 -19.78 -8.52
C ALA A 381 21.44 -18.46 -9.02
N ARG A 382 20.71 -17.35 -8.90
CA ARG A 382 21.11 -16.02 -9.43
C ARG A 382 21.42 -16.01 -10.93
N ARG A 383 20.72 -16.82 -11.72
CA ARG A 383 20.72 -16.74 -13.18
C ARG A 383 19.30 -16.55 -13.68
N LEU A 384 19.14 -15.65 -14.65
CA LEU A 384 17.89 -15.47 -15.36
C LEU A 384 17.73 -16.58 -16.40
N HIS A 385 16.64 -17.33 -16.29
CA HIS A 385 16.20 -18.31 -17.29
C HIS A 385 15.01 -17.71 -18.04
N LEU A 386 15.21 -17.43 -19.32
CA LEU A 386 14.14 -17.02 -20.23
C LEU A 386 13.74 -18.20 -21.11
N PRO A 387 12.44 -18.52 -21.24
CA PRO A 387 11.97 -19.60 -22.11
C PRO A 387 12.29 -19.38 -23.59
N CYS A 388 12.27 -18.12 -24.02
CA CYS A 388 12.66 -17.70 -25.34
C CYS A 388 13.27 -16.31 -25.26
N ILE A 389 14.16 -16.00 -26.19
CA ILE A 389 14.71 -14.67 -26.40
C ILE A 389 14.31 -14.27 -27.81
N VAL A 390 13.52 -13.21 -27.94
CA VAL A 390 13.14 -12.66 -29.24
C VAL A 390 14.24 -11.71 -29.67
N PHE A 391 15.02 -12.09 -30.67
CA PHE A 391 15.97 -11.19 -31.31
C PHE A 391 15.28 -10.45 -32.45
N ARG A 392 15.45 -9.12 -32.50
CA ARG A 392 15.14 -8.37 -33.72
C ARG A 392 16.15 -8.77 -34.77
N VAL A 393 15.70 -9.44 -35.83
CA VAL A 393 16.53 -9.74 -36.99
C VAL A 393 16.78 -8.42 -37.71
N MET A 394 17.98 -7.87 -37.57
CA MET A 394 18.37 -6.59 -38.17
C MET A 394 18.79 -6.75 -39.63
N GLU A 395 19.27 -7.93 -40.02
CA GLU A 395 19.73 -8.22 -41.38
C GLU A 395 19.67 -9.74 -41.64
N VAL A 396 19.15 -10.17 -42.80
CA VAL A 396 19.23 -11.56 -43.29
C VAL A 396 20.07 -11.55 -44.56
N ARG A 397 21.30 -12.07 -44.50
CA ARG A 397 22.14 -12.24 -45.69
C ARG A 397 21.92 -13.62 -46.28
N GLY A 398 21.38 -13.67 -47.49
CA GLY A 398 21.36 -14.89 -48.29
C GLY A 398 22.79 -15.26 -48.67
N ARG A 399 23.23 -16.49 -48.34
CA ARG A 399 24.40 -17.07 -49.01
C ARG A 399 24.00 -17.37 -50.44
N TYR A 400 24.44 -16.56 -51.39
CA TYR A 400 24.50 -17.00 -52.77
C TYR A 400 25.53 -18.14 -52.83
N SER A 401 25.07 -19.31 -53.23
CA SER A 401 25.91 -20.45 -53.58
C SER A 401 26.88 -19.99 -54.67
N GLN A 402 28.17 -19.88 -54.35
CA GLN A 402 29.22 -19.83 -55.37
C GLN A 402 29.34 -21.22 -56.01
N GLU A 403 28.40 -21.55 -56.90
CA GLU A 403 28.59 -22.61 -57.88
C GLU A 403 27.95 -22.14 -59.18
N GLN A 404 28.73 -21.39 -59.96
CA GLN A 404 28.84 -21.51 -61.41
C GLN A 404 29.71 -20.37 -61.95
N GLU A 405 31.01 -20.60 -62.02
CA GLU A 405 31.88 -19.97 -63.01
C GLU A 405 33.19 -20.76 -63.06
N THR A 406 33.29 -21.70 -64.02
CA THR A 406 34.38 -21.71 -65.02
C THR A 406 34.14 -22.84 -66.04
N TYR A 407 33.92 -22.40 -67.28
CA TYR A 407 34.22 -22.97 -68.61
C TYR A 407 34.21 -24.48 -68.85
#